data_AF-A0AAU1DPN7-F1
#
_entry.id   AF-A0AAU1DPN7-F1
#
_cell.length_a   1.000
_cell.length_b   1.000
_cell.length_c   1.000
_cell.angle_alpha   90.00
_cell.angle_beta   90.00
_cell.angle_gamma   90.00
#
_symmetry.space_group_name_H-M   'P 1'
#
loop_
_entity.id
_entity.type
_entity.pdbx_description
1 polymer ?
#
loop_
_entity_poly.entity_id
_entity_poly.type
_entity_poly.pdbx_seq_one_letter_code
_entity_poly.pdbx_strand_id
1 'polypeptide(L)'
;MPDVRNNHKFWDLYDLEKGREAGLSLTNVCNQVIHSWIWGFAAGQNGSGLDGIFVSSDKKRKKCLYFLSVDMLVDLFRSIGEEDIYHTEMRRDETGEMKFTRIVGRRFGETAAETFELPDALKQALRDL
;
A
#
# COMPACT_ATOMS: atom_id res chain seq x y z
N MET A 1 18.92 16.97 -8.26
CA MET A 1 18.10 15.76 -8.46
C MET A 1 18.43 14.83 -7.30
N PRO A 2 17.47 14.24 -6.56
CA PRO A 2 17.81 13.29 -5.50
C PRO A 2 18.55 12.11 -6.10
N ASP A 3 19.80 11.90 -5.68
CA ASP A 3 20.55 10.69 -6.03
C ASP A 3 19.89 9.48 -5.36
N VAL A 4 19.86 8.33 -6.05
CA VAL A 4 19.17 7.10 -5.61
C VAL A 4 19.64 6.65 -4.22
N ARG A 5 20.88 6.99 -3.85
CA ARG A 5 21.52 6.62 -2.58
C ARG A 5 21.27 7.58 -1.42
N ASN A 6 20.62 8.72 -1.66
CA ASN A 6 20.39 9.75 -0.63
C ASN A 6 19.02 9.65 0.05
N ASN A 7 18.29 8.56 -0.14
CA ASN A 7 16.96 8.34 0.46
C ASN A 7 16.92 8.50 1.99
N HIS A 8 18.01 8.13 2.67
CA HIS A 8 18.14 8.29 4.11
C HIS A 8 18.18 9.76 4.56
N LYS A 9 18.47 10.73 3.68
CA LYS A 9 18.44 12.17 3.98
C LYS A 9 17.19 12.85 3.41
N PHE A 10 16.05 12.18 3.47
CA PHE A 10 14.82 12.70 2.88
C PHE A 10 14.42 14.08 3.43
N TRP A 11 14.80 14.41 4.67
CA TRP A 11 14.62 15.74 5.26
C TRP A 11 15.37 16.86 4.51
N ASP A 12 16.46 16.57 3.80
CA ASP A 12 17.18 17.53 2.96
C ASP A 12 16.58 17.61 1.53
N LEU A 13 15.75 16.63 1.16
CA LEU A 13 15.24 16.46 -0.20
C LEU A 13 13.80 16.97 -0.38
N TYR A 14 13.03 17.06 0.72
CA TYR A 14 11.64 17.51 0.72
C TYR A 14 11.43 18.61 1.76
N ASP A 15 10.53 19.53 1.46
CA ASP A 15 10.04 20.52 2.43
C ASP A 15 9.00 19.84 3.34
N LEU A 16 9.41 19.55 4.58
CA LEU A 16 8.55 18.88 5.57
C LEU A 16 7.61 19.85 6.29
N GLU A 17 7.84 21.16 6.18
CA GLU A 17 7.01 22.19 6.84
C GLU A 17 5.79 22.56 6.00
N LYS A 18 5.85 22.34 4.67
CA LYS A 18 4.75 22.65 3.73
C LYS A 18 3.94 21.42 3.32
N GLY A 19 3.51 20.63 4.31
CA GLY A 19 2.59 19.51 4.09
C GLY A 19 1.20 19.96 3.63
N ARG A 20 0.52 19.11 2.86
CA ARG A 20 -0.91 19.24 2.55
C ARG A 20 -1.60 17.89 2.70
N GLU A 21 -2.86 17.92 3.11
CA GLU A 21 -3.68 16.71 3.13
C GLU A 21 -3.90 16.18 1.71
N ALA A 22 -3.88 14.86 1.57
CA ALA A 22 -4.13 14.18 0.31
C ALA A 22 -4.99 12.94 0.56
N GLY A 23 -6.13 12.86 -0.14
CA GLY A 23 -6.92 11.64 -0.19
C GLY A 23 -6.26 10.63 -1.13
N LEU A 24 -5.88 9.48 -0.60
CA LEU A 24 -5.37 8.35 -1.38
C LEU A 24 -6.29 7.14 -1.16
N SER A 25 -6.53 6.38 -2.23
CA SER A 25 -7.14 5.06 -2.08
C SER A 25 -6.18 4.10 -1.38
N LEU A 26 -6.74 3.09 -0.71
CA LEU A 26 -5.96 2.05 -0.02
C LEU A 26 -4.91 1.41 -0.92
N THR A 27 -5.29 1.02 -2.15
CA THR A 27 -4.37 0.46 -3.14
C THR A 27 -3.19 1.38 -3.43
N ASN A 28 -3.42 2.70 -3.50
CA ASN A 28 -2.35 3.66 -3.73
C ASN A 28 -1.41 3.79 -2.53
N VAL A 29 -1.95 3.76 -1.30
CA VAL A 29 -1.14 3.72 -0.07
C VAL A 29 -0.28 2.45 -0.05
N CYS A 30 -0.89 1.28 -0.26
CA CYS A 30 -0.17 0.00 -0.34
C CYS A 30 0.92 0.02 -1.42
N ASN A 31 0.64 0.58 -2.60
CA ASN A 31 1.64 0.75 -3.65
C ASN A 31 2.79 1.68 -3.24
N GLN A 32 2.54 2.71 -2.42
CA GLN A 32 3.62 3.54 -1.87
C GLN A 32 4.49 2.77 -0.88
N VAL A 33 3.85 1.96 -0.03
CA VAL A 33 4.49 1.14 1.00
C VAL A 33 5.33 0.02 0.39
N ILE A 34 4.76 -0.81 -0.48
CA ILE A 34 5.43 -1.99 -1.05
C ILE A 34 6.58 -1.58 -1.99
N HIS A 35 6.43 -0.47 -2.71
CA HIS A 35 7.44 0.05 -3.63
C HIS A 35 8.19 1.25 -3.04
N SER A 36 8.27 1.34 -1.71
CA SER A 36 8.90 2.46 -1.02
C SER A 36 10.37 2.60 -1.41
N TRP A 37 10.74 3.77 -1.92
CA TRP A 37 12.12 4.21 -2.03
C TRP A 37 12.56 4.95 -0.76
N ILE A 38 11.66 5.74 -0.17
CA ILE A 38 11.78 6.26 1.20
C ILE A 38 10.81 5.50 2.09
N TRP A 39 11.35 4.93 3.16
CA TRP A 39 10.64 4.37 4.29
C TRP A 39 11.36 4.84 5.56
N GLY A 40 10.81 5.86 6.21
CA GLY A 40 11.44 6.50 7.38
C GLY A 40 10.46 6.62 8.54
N PHE A 41 10.92 6.36 9.76
CA PHE A 41 10.11 6.58 10.96
C PHE A 41 10.14 8.06 11.36
N ALA A 42 8.98 8.59 11.72
CA ALA A 42 8.85 9.87 12.39
C ALA A 42 8.73 9.61 13.89
N ALA A 43 9.74 10.00 14.64
CA ALA A 43 9.70 9.95 16.09
C ALA A 43 9.06 11.24 16.63
N GLY A 44 8.24 11.11 17.67
CA GLY A 44 7.63 12.26 18.32
C GLY A 44 8.62 13.10 19.10
N GLN A 45 8.25 14.36 19.32
CA GLN A 45 9.08 15.30 20.06
C GLN A 45 9.40 14.75 21.46
N ASN A 46 10.67 14.89 21.86
CA ASN A 46 11.16 14.47 23.18
C ASN A 46 11.05 12.96 23.47
N GLY A 47 11.00 12.11 22.44
CA GLY A 47 11.03 10.66 22.62
C GLY A 47 9.68 10.05 23.00
N SER A 48 8.58 10.71 22.68
CA SER A 48 7.20 10.25 22.92
C SER A 48 6.78 9.01 22.11
N GLY A 49 7.70 8.40 21.36
CA GLY A 49 7.46 7.19 20.57
C GLY A 49 7.35 7.47 19.09
N LEU A 50 6.56 6.65 18.40
CA LEU A 50 6.37 6.70 16.95
C LEU A 50 5.15 7.58 16.62
N ASP A 51 5.37 8.69 15.93
CA ASP A 51 4.30 9.57 15.44
C ASP A 51 3.74 9.08 14.10
N GLY A 52 4.57 8.39 13.30
CA GLY A 52 4.16 7.90 11.99
C GLY A 52 5.32 7.50 11.10
N ILE A 53 5.05 7.38 9.80
CA ILE A 53 6.06 7.06 8.79
C ILE A 53 6.04 8.05 7.63
N PHE A 54 7.21 8.31 7.09
CA PHE A 54 7.41 8.96 5.81
C PHE A 54 7.59 7.91 4.72
N VAL A 55 6.75 7.98 3.68
CA VAL A 55 6.77 7.03 2.57
C VAL A 55 6.71 7.72 1.22
N SER A 56 7.56 7.27 0.29
CA SER A 56 7.47 7.65 -1.12
C SER A 56 7.97 6.52 -2.00
N SER A 57 7.17 6.12 -2.99
CA SER A 57 7.60 5.12 -3.98
C SER A 57 8.62 5.67 -4.96
N ASP A 58 9.39 4.79 -5.58
CA ASP A 58 10.36 5.18 -6.62
C ASP A 58 9.73 6.01 -7.75
N LYS A 59 8.52 5.63 -8.19
CA LYS A 59 7.75 6.36 -9.22
C LYS A 59 7.32 7.76 -8.76
N LYS A 60 7.09 7.95 -7.46
CA LYS A 60 6.58 9.20 -6.88
C LYS A 60 7.65 10.04 -6.17
N ARG A 61 8.89 9.54 -6.05
CA ARG A 61 9.99 10.24 -5.36
C ARG A 61 10.21 11.68 -5.84
N LYS A 62 9.97 11.99 -7.11
CA LYS A 62 10.14 13.36 -7.64
C LYS A 62 8.94 14.28 -7.40
N LYS A 63 7.83 13.75 -6.88
CA LYS A 63 6.55 14.47 -6.79
C LYS A 63 6.18 14.79 -5.35
N CYS A 64 6.27 13.80 -4.46
CA CYS A 64 5.76 13.95 -3.11
C CYS A 64 6.37 12.93 -2.15
N LEU A 65 6.45 13.34 -0.88
CA LEU A 65 6.67 12.49 0.27
C LEU A 65 5.37 12.47 1.08
N TYR A 66 4.86 11.29 1.41
CA TYR A 66 3.67 11.15 2.24
C TYR A 66 4.07 10.95 3.68
N PHE A 67 3.31 11.55 4.59
CA PHE A 67 3.35 11.24 6.00
C PHE A 67 2.07 10.48 6.38
N LEU A 68 2.21 9.32 7.01
CA LEU A 68 1.11 8.53 7.54
C LEU A 68 1.25 8.48 9.05
N SER A 69 0.28 9.01 9.79
CA SER A 69 0.31 9.00 11.25
C SER A 69 0.18 7.58 11.79
N VAL A 70 0.67 7.36 13.00
CA VAL A 70 0.55 6.06 13.68
C VAL A 70 -0.92 5.66 13.86
N ASP A 71 -1.80 6.61 14.19
CA ASP A 71 -3.24 6.35 14.33
C ASP A 71 -3.84 5.85 13.01
N MET A 72 -3.50 6.51 11.89
CA MET A 72 -3.95 6.10 10.57
C MET A 72 -3.44 4.70 10.21
N LEU A 73 -2.20 4.37 10.56
CA LEU A 73 -1.65 3.02 10.34
C LEU A 73 -2.37 1.97 11.18
N VAL A 74 -2.66 2.27 12.45
CA VAL A 74 -3.39 1.37 13.35
C VAL A 74 -4.80 1.11 12.82
N ASP A 75 -5.52 2.16 12.44
CA ASP A 75 -6.87 2.04 11.90
C ASP A 75 -6.87 1.27 10.58
N LEU A 76 -5.87 1.53 9.72
CA LEU A 76 -5.70 0.80 8.46
C LEU A 76 -5.41 -0.68 8.68
N PHE A 77 -4.52 -1.01 9.61
CA PHE A 77 -4.20 -2.41 9.90
C PHE A 77 -5.37 -3.14 10.55
N ARG A 78 -6.16 -2.47 11.39
CA ARG A 78 -7.39 -3.02 11.93
C ARG A 78 -8.41 -3.28 10.83
N SER A 79 -8.64 -2.31 9.94
CA SER A 79 -9.60 -2.48 8.86
C SER A 79 -9.22 -3.64 7.94
N ILE A 80 -7.94 -3.74 7.55
CA ILE A 80 -7.46 -4.85 6.71
C ILE A 80 -7.49 -6.18 7.48
N GLY A 81 -7.17 -6.18 8.77
CA GLY A 81 -7.18 -7.38 9.61
C GLY A 81 -8.58 -7.99 9.79
N GLU A 82 -9.63 -7.18 9.62
CA GLU A 82 -11.03 -7.61 9.69
C GLU A 82 -11.61 -8.04 8.32
N GLU A 83 -10.87 -7.84 7.22
CA GLU A 83 -11.31 -8.20 5.86
C GLU A 83 -11.11 -9.69 5.53
N ASP A 84 -11.83 -10.15 4.50
CA ASP A 84 -11.66 -11.48 3.93
C ASP A 84 -10.37 -11.56 3.09
N ILE A 85 -9.57 -12.60 3.31
CA ILE A 85 -8.38 -12.88 2.51
C ILE A 85 -8.83 -13.53 1.19
N TYR A 86 -8.47 -12.93 0.06
CA TYR A 86 -8.67 -13.54 -1.24
C TYR A 86 -7.35 -14.10 -1.79
N HIS A 87 -7.39 -15.35 -2.24
CA HIS A 87 -6.34 -15.99 -3.01
C HIS A 87 -6.66 -15.88 -4.50
N THR A 88 -5.69 -15.42 -5.29
CA THR A 88 -5.87 -15.19 -6.72
C THR A 88 -4.82 -15.96 -7.51
N GLU A 89 -5.27 -16.87 -8.37
CA GLU A 89 -4.44 -17.54 -9.36
C GLU A 89 -4.52 -16.79 -10.68
N MET A 90 -3.36 -16.51 -11.27
CA MET A 90 -3.26 -15.91 -12.60
C MET A 90 -2.40 -16.80 -13.50
N ARG A 91 -2.83 -17.01 -14.74
CA ARG A 91 -2.05 -17.71 -15.77
C ARG A 91 -1.95 -16.87 -17.02
N ARG A 92 -0.86 -17.05 -17.76
CA ARG A 92 -0.76 -16.51 -19.12
C ARG A 92 -1.54 -17.40 -20.07
N ASP A 93 -2.28 -16.78 -20.97
CA ASP A 93 -2.89 -17.49 -22.09
C ASP A 93 -1.87 -17.71 -23.23
N GLU A 94 -2.34 -18.37 -24.30
CA GLU A 94 -1.54 -18.68 -25.49
C GLU A 94 -1.01 -17.42 -26.20
N THR A 95 -1.63 -16.25 -25.97
CA THR A 95 -1.20 -14.96 -26.51
C THR A 95 -0.18 -14.23 -25.62
N GLY A 96 0.10 -14.78 -24.43
CA GLY A 96 1.02 -14.21 -23.46
C GLY A 96 0.38 -13.19 -22.52
N GLU A 97 -0.93 -12.97 -22.61
CA GLU A 97 -1.66 -12.05 -21.72
C GLU A 97 -1.95 -12.73 -20.38
N MET A 98 -1.78 -11.99 -19.27
CA MET A 98 -2.10 -12.49 -17.92
C MET A 98 -3.61 -12.47 -17.71
N LYS A 99 -4.21 -13.62 -17.39
CA LYS A 99 -5.62 -13.77 -17.03
C LYS A 99 -5.78 -14.36 -15.64
N PHE A 100 -6.73 -13.81 -14.87
CA PHE A 100 -7.18 -14.39 -13.61
C PHE A 100 -7.90 -15.71 -13.89
N THR A 101 -7.38 -16.82 -13.36
CA THR A 101 -7.95 -18.16 -13.57
C THR A 101 -8.80 -18.62 -12.41
N ARG A 102 -8.52 -18.16 -11.20
CA ARG A 102 -9.27 -18.53 -10.00
C ARG A 102 -9.12 -17.46 -8.94
N ILE A 103 -10.22 -17.12 -8.26
CA ILE A 103 -10.17 -16.28 -7.06
C ILE A 103 -10.98 -16.98 -5.97
N VAL A 104 -10.40 -17.14 -4.79
CA VAL A 104 -10.95 -17.89 -3.66
C VAL A 104 -10.88 -17.02 -2.41
N GLY A 105 -12.01 -16.68 -1.81
CA GLY A 105 -12.06 -15.97 -0.53
C GLY A 105 -11.86 -16.89 0.67
N ARG A 106 -11.41 -16.33 1.78
CA ARG A 106 -11.38 -16.96 3.11
C ARG A 106 -11.42 -15.87 4.17
N ARG A 107 -12.34 -15.98 5.12
CA ARG A 107 -12.37 -15.06 6.26
C ARG A 107 -11.16 -15.25 7.17
N PHE A 108 -10.52 -14.15 7.58
CA PHE A 108 -9.39 -14.20 8.51
C PHE A 108 -9.85 -14.83 9.85
N GLY A 109 -9.25 -15.96 10.24
CA GLY A 109 -9.55 -16.68 11.49
C GLY A 109 -10.38 -17.97 11.34
N GLU A 110 -11.03 -18.22 10.21
CA GLU A 110 -11.78 -19.46 9.99
C GLU A 110 -10.94 -20.51 9.26
N THR A 111 -10.91 -21.76 9.72
CA THR A 111 -10.12 -22.85 9.11
C THR A 111 -10.66 -23.37 7.78
N ALA A 112 -11.91 -23.08 7.45
CA ALA A 112 -12.51 -23.49 6.18
C ALA A 112 -12.38 -22.38 5.14
N ALA A 113 -11.72 -22.66 4.01
CA ALA A 113 -11.75 -21.77 2.85
C ALA A 113 -13.08 -21.97 2.13
N GLU A 114 -14.08 -21.15 2.44
CA GLU A 114 -15.30 -21.11 1.63
C GLU A 114 -14.93 -20.60 0.23
N THR A 115 -15.02 -21.50 -0.76
CA THR A 115 -14.65 -21.16 -2.14
C THR A 115 -15.73 -20.26 -2.73
N PHE A 116 -15.58 -18.96 -2.57
CA PHE A 116 -16.48 -17.98 -3.18
C PHE A 116 -16.00 -17.62 -4.58
N GLU A 117 -16.82 -17.88 -5.60
CA GLU A 117 -16.65 -17.32 -6.95
C GLU A 117 -16.86 -15.81 -6.89
N LEU A 118 -15.88 -15.02 -7.33
CA LEU A 118 -16.03 -13.57 -7.33
C LEU A 118 -17.26 -13.14 -8.15
N PRO A 119 -18.03 -12.15 -7.65
CA PRO A 119 -19.04 -11.47 -8.46
C PRO A 119 -18.41 -10.92 -9.74
N ASP A 120 -19.12 -11.03 -10.87
CA ASP A 120 -18.58 -10.62 -12.19
C ASP A 120 -18.12 -9.15 -12.24
N ALA A 121 -18.72 -8.29 -11.43
CA ALA A 121 -18.29 -6.89 -11.27
C ALA A 121 -16.84 -6.75 -10.77
N LEU A 122 -16.39 -7.64 -9.89
CA LEU A 122 -15.04 -7.61 -9.32
C LEU A 122 -14.02 -8.26 -10.26
N LYS A 123 -14.45 -9.29 -11.01
CA LYS A 123 -13.66 -9.88 -12.12
C LYS A 123 -13.36 -8.83 -13.19
N GLN A 124 -14.31 -7.94 -13.48
CA GLN A 124 -14.12 -6.84 -14.44
C GLN A 124 -13.18 -5.76 -13.90
N ALA A 125 -13.37 -5.32 -12.64
CA ALA A 125 -12.49 -4.30 -12.02
C ALA A 125 -11.02 -4.74 -11.91
N LEU A 126 -10.76 -6.03 -11.72
CA LEU A 126 -9.40 -6.58 -11.69
C LEU A 126 -8.73 -6.64 -13.07
N ARG A 127 -9.50 -6.71 -14.17
CA ARG A 127 -8.94 -6.65 -15.55
C ARG A 127 -8.46 -5.25 -15.92
N ASP A 128 -8.98 -4.22 -15.27
CA ASP A 128 -8.72 -2.82 -15.58
C ASP A 128 -7.60 -2.20 -14.70
N LEU A 129 -6.96 -3.00 -13.84
CA LEU A 129 -5.81 -2.67 -12.98
C LEU A 129 -4.47 -2.98 -13.66
#